data_AF-G0PHD2-F1
#
_entry.id   AF-G0PHD2-F1
#
_cell.length_a   1.000
_cell.length_b   1.000
_cell.length_c   1.000
_cell.angle_alpha   90.00
_cell.angle_beta   90.00
_cell.angle_gamma   90.00
#
_symmetry.space_group_name_H-M   'P 1'
#
loop_
_entity.id
_entity.type
_entity.pdbx_description
1 polymer ?
#
loop_
_entity_poly.entity_id
_entity_poly.type
_entity_poly.pdbx_seq_one_letter_code
_entity_poly.pdbx_strand_id
1 'polypeptide(L)'
;MANSWTNVYRIDGILKKPADSSVEVSKISRHKIEKVLSRMESEFRGASFRHANVDLESSEAFELARRGVPRAQLPGAQIVYSIELNWFKSPRFSITAQCSGEDDEMLRKLIEHIGANLGTESLTIRLQRQNFGPFGGDNTLLEKQINLQNIVRNIQLNRTILSSSQSIDKKVVEESSEERSQKSNEIFDGFGLRESTKLKDYDAMRPAWPRNY
;
A
#
# COMPACT_ATOMS: atom_id res chain seq x y z
N MET A 1 21.53 8.91 4.21
CA MET A 1 20.92 7.75 3.54
C MET A 1 19.46 7.70 3.96
N ALA A 2 18.54 8.08 3.07
CA ALA A 2 17.12 8.08 3.40
C ALA A 2 16.65 6.63 3.50
N ASN A 3 16.35 6.17 4.71
CA ASN A 3 15.62 4.93 4.92
C ASN A 3 14.19 5.16 4.42
N SER A 4 13.96 5.10 3.11
CA SER A 4 12.61 5.24 2.56
C SER A 4 11.84 3.97 2.90
N TRP A 5 10.85 4.11 3.77
CA TRP A 5 9.91 3.03 4.02
C TRP A 5 9.12 2.72 2.75
N THR A 6 8.79 1.43 2.60
CA THR A 6 7.82 0.99 1.60
C THR A 6 6.42 1.18 2.16
N ASN A 7 5.57 1.79 1.36
CA ASN A 7 4.18 2.06 1.68
C ASN A 7 3.30 1.16 0.83
N VAL A 8 2.14 0.80 1.36
CA VAL A 8 1.17 -0.05 0.66
C VAL A 8 -0.09 0.76 0.42
N TYR A 9 -0.54 0.80 -0.82
CA TYR A 9 -1.74 1.51 -1.23
C TYR A 9 -2.75 0.57 -1.84
N ARG A 10 -4.00 0.78 -1.44
CA ARG A 10 -5.16 0.27 -2.17
C ARG A 10 -5.66 1.38 -3.09
N ILE A 11 -5.72 1.09 -4.37
CA ILE A 11 -6.15 2.03 -5.40
C ILE A 11 -7.32 1.43 -6.16
N ASP A 12 -8.43 2.16 -6.21
CA ASP A 12 -9.60 1.74 -6.98
C ASP A 12 -9.68 2.55 -8.26
N GLY A 13 -9.80 1.84 -9.38
CA GLY A 13 -9.89 2.40 -10.72
C GLY A 13 -11.22 2.08 -11.41
N ILE A 14 -11.58 2.92 -12.37
CA ILE A 14 -12.66 2.66 -13.33
C ILE A 14 -12.12 2.75 -14.75
N LEU A 15 -12.44 1.74 -15.54
CA LEU A 15 -12.15 1.69 -16.97
C LEU A 15 -13.23 2.45 -17.73
N LYS A 16 -12.82 3.21 -18.74
CA LYS A 16 -13.69 3.98 -19.63
C LYS A 16 -13.41 3.58 -21.06
N LYS A 17 -14.47 3.61 -21.87
CA LYS A 17 -14.33 3.49 -23.32
C LYS A 17 -13.63 4.77 -23.80
N PRO A 18 -12.49 4.67 -24.49
CA PRO A 18 -11.84 5.85 -25.06
C PRO A 18 -12.67 6.39 -26.23
N ALA A 19 -12.58 7.69 -26.48
CA ALA A 19 -13.36 8.35 -27.53
C ALA A 19 -13.12 7.74 -28.93
N ASP A 20 -11.87 7.35 -29.22
CA ASP A 20 -11.42 6.98 -30.56
C ASP A 20 -11.29 5.45 -30.79
N SER A 21 -11.57 4.62 -29.77
CA SER A 21 -11.40 3.16 -29.90
C SER A 21 -12.69 2.37 -29.82
N SER A 22 -12.71 1.26 -30.56
CA SER A 22 -13.81 0.27 -30.55
C SER A 22 -13.74 -0.70 -29.36
N VAL A 23 -12.78 -0.55 -28.44
CA VAL A 23 -12.64 -1.48 -27.31
C VAL A 23 -13.84 -1.35 -26.37
N GLU A 24 -14.61 -2.43 -26.26
CA GLU A 24 -15.70 -2.54 -25.29
C GLU A 24 -15.15 -2.93 -23.91
N VAL A 25 -15.36 -2.07 -22.92
CA VAL A 25 -14.95 -2.30 -21.53
C VAL A 25 -15.61 -3.56 -20.93
N SER A 26 -16.80 -3.93 -21.41
CA SER A 26 -17.52 -5.15 -21.02
C SER A 26 -16.80 -6.44 -21.40
N LYS A 27 -15.97 -6.42 -22.44
CA LYS A 27 -15.21 -7.59 -22.94
C LYS A 27 -13.90 -7.82 -22.19
N ILE A 28 -13.51 -6.92 -21.29
CA ILE A 28 -12.28 -7.06 -20.51
C ILE A 28 -12.50 -8.14 -19.46
N SER A 29 -11.68 -9.20 -19.51
CA SER A 29 -11.67 -10.26 -18.52
C SER A 29 -10.67 -9.97 -17.40
N ARG A 30 -10.88 -10.58 -16.23
CA ARG A 30 -9.95 -10.54 -15.10
C ARG A 30 -8.53 -10.96 -15.52
N HIS A 31 -8.43 -12.04 -16.28
CA HIS A 31 -7.16 -12.58 -16.78
C HIS A 31 -6.38 -11.57 -17.63
N LYS A 32 -7.07 -10.74 -18.43
CA LYS A 32 -6.42 -9.71 -19.23
C LYS A 32 -5.76 -8.63 -18.35
N ILE A 33 -6.41 -8.26 -17.25
CA ILE A 33 -5.87 -7.30 -16.28
C ILE A 33 -4.67 -7.91 -15.55
N GLU A 34 -4.81 -9.12 -15.02
CA GLU A 34 -3.71 -9.82 -14.34
C GLU A 34 -2.47 -9.94 -15.23
N LYS A 35 -2.65 -10.26 -16.52
CA LYS A 35 -1.55 -10.30 -17.49
C LYS A 35 -0.86 -8.94 -17.66
N VAL A 36 -1.61 -7.84 -17.67
CA VAL A 36 -1.04 -6.48 -17.72
C VAL A 36 -0.27 -6.17 -16.44
N LEU A 37 -0.83 -6.50 -15.27
CA LEU A 37 -0.19 -6.27 -13.98
C LEU A 37 1.12 -7.06 -13.86
N SER A 38 1.16 -8.34 -14.21
CA SER A 38 2.40 -9.15 -14.17
C SER A 38 3.48 -8.61 -15.11
N ARG A 39 3.09 -8.06 -16.27
CA ARG A 39 4.03 -7.40 -17.17
C ARG A 39 4.58 -6.13 -16.53
N MET A 40 3.72 -5.28 -15.97
CA MET A 40 4.13 -4.04 -15.31
C MET A 40 5.02 -4.32 -14.09
N GLU A 41 4.71 -5.35 -13.30
CA GLU A 41 5.53 -5.80 -12.18
C GLU A 41 6.95 -6.20 -12.62
N SER A 42 7.06 -6.90 -13.76
CA SER A 42 8.36 -7.25 -14.35
C SER A 42 9.14 -6.00 -14.78
N GLU A 43 8.46 -5.01 -15.37
CA GLU A 43 9.05 -3.72 -15.76
C GLU A 43 9.53 -2.93 -14.53
N PHE A 44 8.73 -2.91 -13.46
CA PHE A 44 9.06 -2.26 -12.20
C PHE A 44 10.22 -2.93 -11.47
N ARG A 45 10.27 -4.26 -11.45
CA ARG A 45 11.42 -5.02 -10.93
C ARG A 45 12.69 -4.64 -11.68
N GLY A 46 12.64 -4.54 -13.01
CA GLY A 46 13.78 -4.04 -13.80
C GLY A 46 14.17 -2.60 -13.44
N ALA A 47 13.19 -1.72 -13.22
CA ALA A 47 13.42 -0.34 -12.80
C ALA A 47 14.08 -0.26 -11.41
N SER A 48 13.70 -1.12 -10.46
CA SER A 48 14.28 -1.11 -9.11
C SER A 48 15.78 -1.39 -9.12
N PHE A 49 16.25 -2.34 -9.95
CA PHE A 49 17.70 -2.59 -10.12
C PHE A 49 18.43 -1.39 -10.70
N ARG A 50 17.86 -0.71 -11.70
CA ARG A 50 18.46 0.52 -12.27
C ARG A 50 18.57 1.65 -11.24
N HIS A 51 17.62 1.73 -10.32
CA HIS A 51 17.59 2.73 -9.25
C HIS A 51 18.26 2.28 -7.94
N ALA A 52 18.84 1.08 -7.91
CA ALA A 52 19.59 0.57 -6.76
C ALA A 52 21.02 1.12 -6.69
N ASN A 53 21.46 1.91 -7.69
CA ASN A 53 22.82 2.42 -7.83
C ASN A 53 23.89 1.31 -7.87
N VAL A 54 23.56 0.19 -8.52
CA VAL A 54 24.46 -0.96 -8.71
C VAL A 54 24.53 -1.27 -10.20
N ASP A 55 25.72 -1.62 -10.68
CA ASP A 55 25.93 -2.07 -12.05
C ASP A 55 25.31 -3.46 -12.25
N LEU A 56 24.48 -3.62 -13.29
CA LEU A 56 23.68 -4.83 -13.51
C LEU A 56 24.55 -6.07 -13.83
N GLU A 57 25.73 -5.86 -14.41
CA GLU A 57 26.69 -6.92 -14.75
C GLU A 57 27.63 -7.27 -13.58
N SER A 58 27.52 -6.56 -12.46
CA SER A 58 28.39 -6.77 -11.30
C SER A 58 27.97 -7.97 -10.45
N SER A 59 28.95 -8.51 -9.72
CA SER A 59 28.68 -9.52 -8.67
C SER A 59 27.77 -8.98 -7.57
N GLU A 60 27.80 -7.67 -7.27
CA GLU A 60 26.91 -7.05 -6.28
C GLU A 60 25.44 -7.11 -6.73
N ALA A 61 25.14 -6.82 -8.00
CA ALA A 61 23.78 -6.94 -8.53
C ALA A 61 23.27 -8.38 -8.45
N PHE A 62 24.13 -9.35 -8.74
CA PHE A 62 23.79 -10.77 -8.61
C PHE A 62 23.48 -11.16 -7.16
N GLU A 63 24.29 -10.72 -6.19
CA GLU A 63 24.02 -10.96 -4.78
C GLU A 63 22.72 -10.31 -4.31
N LEU A 64 22.42 -9.08 -4.76
CA LEU A 64 21.17 -8.41 -4.45
C LEU A 64 19.97 -9.16 -5.02
N ALA A 65 20.05 -9.60 -6.27
CA ALA A 65 18.99 -10.37 -6.92
C ALA A 65 18.67 -11.69 -6.20
N ARG A 66 19.68 -12.34 -5.60
CA ARG A 66 19.50 -13.54 -4.77
C ARG A 66 18.73 -13.27 -3.47
N ARG A 67 18.83 -12.05 -2.92
CA ARG A 67 18.17 -11.67 -1.66
C ARG A 67 16.74 -11.18 -1.89
N GLY A 68 16.46 -10.58 -3.04
CA GLY A 68 15.12 -10.12 -3.41
C GLY A 68 15.13 -8.91 -4.32
N VAL A 69 14.05 -8.13 -4.28
CA VAL A 69 13.94 -6.89 -5.06
C VAL A 69 14.70 -5.77 -4.35
N PRO A 70 15.68 -5.11 -4.99
CA PRO A 70 16.48 -4.08 -4.35
C PRO A 70 15.65 -2.82 -4.09
N ARG A 71 15.92 -2.15 -2.96
CA ARG A 71 15.33 -0.87 -2.60
C ARG A 71 15.98 0.27 -3.39
N ALA A 72 15.18 1.26 -3.79
CA ALA A 72 15.67 2.50 -4.38
C ALA A 72 16.68 3.20 -3.47
N GLN A 73 17.88 3.51 -3.99
CA GLN A 73 18.87 4.29 -3.25
C GLN A 73 18.90 5.77 -3.66
N LEU A 74 18.39 6.09 -4.85
CA LEU A 74 18.33 7.48 -5.31
C LEU A 74 17.28 8.29 -4.53
N PRO A 75 17.63 9.48 -4.00
CA PRO A 75 16.67 10.37 -3.37
C PRO A 75 15.55 10.78 -4.33
N GLY A 76 14.30 10.71 -3.88
CA GLY A 76 13.13 11.08 -4.69
C GLY A 76 12.77 10.10 -5.80
N ALA A 77 13.46 8.96 -5.93
CA ALA A 77 13.06 7.92 -6.87
C ALA A 77 11.72 7.30 -6.46
N GLN A 78 10.75 7.39 -7.35
CA GLN A 78 9.42 6.80 -7.17
C GLN A 78 9.45 5.40 -7.77
N ILE A 79 9.29 4.37 -6.93
CA ILE A 79 9.37 2.98 -7.37
C ILE A 79 8.16 2.22 -6.85
N VAL A 80 7.53 1.47 -7.74
CA VAL A 80 6.57 0.42 -7.41
C VAL A 80 7.34 -0.89 -7.32
N TYR A 81 7.15 -1.68 -6.27
CA TYR A 81 7.84 -2.96 -6.06
C TYR A 81 6.95 -4.14 -6.40
N SER A 82 5.68 -4.09 -5.99
CA SER A 82 4.66 -5.10 -6.30
C SER A 82 3.35 -4.44 -6.67
N ILE A 83 2.56 -5.14 -7.50
CA ILE A 83 1.22 -4.72 -7.87
C ILE A 83 0.31 -5.93 -8.04
N GLU A 84 -0.78 -5.95 -7.30
CA GLU A 84 -1.68 -7.09 -7.20
C GLU A 84 -3.13 -6.68 -7.46
N LEU A 85 -3.90 -7.54 -8.12
CA LEU A 85 -5.33 -7.32 -8.34
C LEU A 85 -6.14 -7.83 -7.15
N ASN A 86 -6.78 -6.94 -6.40
CA ASN A 86 -7.66 -7.33 -5.29
C ASN A 86 -8.98 -7.91 -5.79
N TRP A 87 -9.66 -7.19 -6.68
CA TRP A 87 -10.92 -7.63 -7.29
C TRP A 87 -11.17 -6.87 -8.60
N PHE A 88 -11.97 -7.48 -9.46
CA PHE A 88 -12.43 -6.88 -10.70
C PHE A 88 -13.90 -7.18 -10.95
N LYS A 89 -14.66 -6.13 -11.25
CA LYS A 89 -16.04 -6.21 -11.74
C LYS A 89 -16.23 -5.07 -12.73
N SER A 90 -16.13 -5.40 -14.03
CA SER A 90 -16.21 -4.41 -15.11
C SER A 90 -17.37 -3.41 -14.89
N PRO A 91 -17.11 -2.09 -14.98
CA PRO A 91 -15.85 -1.44 -15.39
C PRO A 91 -14.87 -1.12 -14.23
N ARG A 92 -15.15 -1.54 -12.99
CA ARG A 92 -14.37 -1.17 -11.81
C ARG A 92 -13.39 -2.25 -11.40
N PHE A 93 -12.25 -1.84 -10.86
CA PHE A 93 -11.24 -2.74 -10.32
C PHE A 93 -10.56 -2.10 -9.11
N SER A 94 -9.90 -2.94 -8.31
CA SER A 94 -9.08 -2.50 -7.19
C SER A 94 -7.76 -3.22 -7.22
N ILE A 95 -6.67 -2.47 -7.05
CA ILE A 95 -5.32 -3.00 -6.95
C ILE A 95 -4.71 -2.65 -5.60
N THR A 96 -3.75 -3.47 -5.18
CA THR A 96 -2.80 -3.15 -4.12
C THR A 96 -1.44 -2.90 -4.75
N ALA A 97 -0.80 -1.80 -4.40
CA ALA A 97 0.54 -1.45 -4.88
C ALA A 97 1.46 -1.20 -3.68
N GLN A 98 2.61 -1.86 -3.66
CA GLN A 98 3.70 -1.55 -2.73
C GLN A 98 4.68 -0.61 -3.41
N CYS A 99 4.95 0.55 -2.83
CA CYS A 99 5.79 1.57 -3.46
C CYS A 99 6.64 2.34 -2.43
N SER A 100 7.62 3.09 -2.92
CA SER A 100 8.41 4.04 -2.11
C SER A 100 8.61 5.35 -2.85
N GLY A 101 8.63 6.46 -2.11
CA GLY A 101 8.82 7.79 -2.68
C GLY A 101 7.62 8.24 -3.50
N GLU A 102 6.45 7.72 -3.18
CA GLU A 102 5.24 7.93 -3.96
C GLU A 102 4.61 9.30 -3.74
N ASP A 103 4.07 9.83 -4.84
CA ASP A 103 3.21 11.01 -4.85
C ASP A 103 1.84 10.66 -5.42
N ASP A 104 0.84 11.47 -5.09
CA ASP A 104 -0.52 11.39 -5.60
C ASP A 104 -0.60 11.29 -7.13
N GLU A 105 0.24 12.04 -7.84
CA GLU A 105 0.30 12.01 -9.30
C GLU A 105 0.80 10.67 -9.84
N MET A 106 1.81 10.07 -9.20
CA MET A 106 2.35 8.78 -9.58
C MET A 106 1.32 7.66 -9.43
N LEU A 107 0.59 7.66 -8.31
CA LEU A 107 -0.45 6.66 -8.05
C LEU A 107 -1.62 6.78 -9.06
N ARG A 108 -1.97 7.99 -9.49
CA ARG A 108 -2.97 8.19 -10.55
C ARG A 108 -2.46 7.73 -11.91
N LYS A 109 -1.22 8.09 -12.26
CA LYS A 109 -0.54 7.64 -13.49
C LYS A 109 -0.41 6.12 -13.56
N LEU A 110 -0.26 5.44 -12.41
CA LEU A 110 -0.22 3.98 -12.36
C LEU A 110 -1.53 3.37 -12.89
N ILE A 111 -2.67 3.90 -12.47
CA ILE A 111 -3.99 3.49 -12.97
C ILE A 111 -4.12 3.81 -14.46
N GLU A 112 -3.75 5.02 -14.86
CA GLU A 112 -3.75 5.43 -16.28
C GLU A 112 -2.90 4.50 -17.15
N HIS A 113 -1.73 4.09 -16.67
CA HIS A 113 -0.84 3.16 -17.36
C HIS A 113 -1.45 1.76 -17.50
N ILE A 114 -2.21 1.28 -16.50
CA ILE A 114 -2.99 0.03 -16.63
C ILE A 114 -4.06 0.18 -17.72
N GLY A 115 -4.80 1.29 -17.71
CA GLY A 115 -5.80 1.60 -18.73
C GLY A 115 -5.21 1.60 -20.14
N ALA A 116 -4.09 2.30 -20.33
CA ALA A 116 -3.38 2.39 -21.60
C ALA A 116 -2.92 1.02 -22.11
N ASN A 117 -2.35 0.18 -21.24
CA ASN A 117 -1.97 -1.20 -21.59
C ASN A 117 -3.15 -2.11 -21.94
N LEU A 118 -4.35 -1.80 -21.45
CA LEU A 118 -5.59 -2.49 -21.81
C LEU A 118 -6.23 -1.96 -23.10
N GLY A 119 -5.76 -0.82 -23.64
CA GLY A 119 -6.35 -0.10 -24.75
C GLY A 119 -7.60 0.70 -24.37
N THR A 120 -7.69 1.15 -23.11
CA THR A 120 -8.82 1.88 -22.55
C THR A 120 -8.38 3.16 -21.86
N GLU A 121 -9.30 4.09 -21.66
CA GLU A 121 -9.08 5.15 -20.69
C GLU A 121 -9.36 4.63 -19.27
N SER A 122 -8.73 5.22 -18.27
CA SER A 122 -9.04 4.85 -16.88
C SER A 122 -8.95 6.06 -15.97
N LEU A 123 -9.70 6.03 -14.88
CA LEU A 123 -9.67 7.06 -13.85
C LEU A 123 -9.50 6.42 -12.49
N THR A 124 -8.78 7.12 -11.61
CA THR A 124 -8.67 6.75 -10.21
C THR A 124 -9.90 7.26 -9.46
N ILE A 125 -10.59 6.37 -8.74
CA ILE A 125 -11.77 6.70 -7.92
C ILE A 125 -11.37 6.91 -6.46
N ARG A 126 -10.48 6.07 -5.95
CA ARG A 126 -10.10 6.06 -4.53
C ARG A 126 -8.63 5.72 -4.38
N LEU A 127 -7.96 6.48 -3.52
CA LEU A 127 -6.60 6.22 -3.05
C LEU A 127 -6.67 6.04 -1.53
N GLN A 128 -6.18 4.90 -1.03
CA GLN A 128 -6.11 4.63 0.39
C GLN A 128 -4.76 4.01 0.74
N ARG A 129 -3.96 4.72 1.55
CA ARG A 129 -2.76 4.14 2.15
C ARG A 129 -3.18 3.12 3.20
N GLN A 130 -2.79 1.86 3.03
CA GLN A 130 -3.01 0.78 3.99
C GLN A 130 -1.91 0.79 5.05
N ASN A 131 -0.65 0.89 4.60
CA ASN A 131 0.51 0.84 5.48
C ASN A 131 1.48 1.99 5.18
N PHE A 132 2.09 2.51 6.23
CA PHE A 132 3.25 3.40 6.17
C PHE A 132 4.45 2.68 6.78
N GLY A 133 5.32 2.10 5.94
CA GLY A 133 6.39 1.23 6.41
C GLY A 133 5.86 0.06 7.27
N PRO A 134 6.38 -0.11 8.50
CA PRO A 134 5.93 -1.19 9.38
C PRO A 134 4.56 -0.91 10.03
N PHE A 135 4.03 0.31 9.90
CA PHE A 135 2.77 0.70 10.51
C PHE A 135 1.59 0.40 9.58
N GLY A 136 0.72 -0.53 9.97
CA GLY A 136 -0.53 -0.80 9.26
C GLY A 136 -1.74 -0.10 9.87
N GLY A 137 -2.90 -0.31 9.26
CA GLY A 137 -4.20 0.20 9.73
C GLY A 137 -4.51 -0.13 11.19
N ASP A 138 -4.13 -1.31 11.67
CA ASP A 138 -4.36 -1.74 13.07
C ASP A 138 -3.59 -0.91 14.10
N ASN A 139 -2.51 -0.26 13.66
CA ASN A 139 -1.68 0.60 14.52
C ASN A 139 -2.16 2.05 14.49
N THR A 140 -3.16 2.38 13.67
CA THR A 140 -3.68 3.74 13.55
C THR A 140 -4.61 4.07 14.71
N LEU A 141 -4.49 5.30 15.22
CA LEU A 141 -5.42 5.83 16.21
C LEU A 141 -6.54 6.57 15.47
N LEU A 142 -7.76 6.04 15.54
CA LEU A 142 -8.93 6.71 14.95
C LEU A 142 -9.28 7.96 15.78
N GLU A 143 -9.92 8.94 15.16
CA GLU A 143 -10.32 10.20 15.83
C GLU A 143 -11.13 9.93 17.11
N LYS A 144 -12.07 8.96 17.05
CA LYS A 144 -12.88 8.52 18.21
C LYS A 144 -12.08 7.88 19.36
N GLN A 145 -10.84 7.48 19.10
CA GLN A 145 -9.95 6.85 20.08
C GLN A 145 -8.95 7.85 20.66
N ILE A 146 -8.96 9.12 20.23
CA ILE A 146 -8.06 10.16 20.74
C ILE A 146 -8.45 10.51 22.18
N ASN A 147 -7.83 9.81 23.12
CA ASN A 147 -7.80 10.16 24.55
C ASN A 147 -6.37 9.93 25.06
N LEU A 148 -6.05 10.50 26.23
CA LEU A 148 -4.68 10.45 26.76
C LEU A 148 -4.16 9.00 26.91
N GLN A 149 -5.00 8.09 27.41
CA GLN A 149 -4.64 6.70 27.65
C GLN A 149 -4.30 5.95 26.35
N ASN A 150 -5.14 6.10 25.33
CA ASN A 150 -4.96 5.48 24.02
C ASN A 150 -3.78 6.09 23.27
N ILE A 151 -3.52 7.41 23.41
CA ILE A 151 -2.32 8.04 22.86
C ILE A 151 -1.06 7.42 23.48
N VAL A 152 -0.99 7.33 24.81
CA VAL A 152 0.17 6.74 25.50
C VAL A 152 0.35 5.27 25.11
N ARG A 153 -0.73 4.49 25.04
CA ARG A 153 -0.71 3.09 24.57
C ARG A 153 -0.21 2.99 23.13
N ASN A 154 -0.75 3.81 22.23
CA ASN A 154 -0.37 3.81 20.82
C ASN A 154 1.11 4.17 20.63
N ILE A 155 1.63 5.14 21.40
CA ILE A 155 3.07 5.46 21.43
C ILE A 155 3.90 4.25 21.87
N GLN A 156 3.48 3.52 22.91
CA GLN A 156 4.19 2.33 23.38
C GLN A 156 4.19 1.21 22.32
N LEU A 157 3.04 0.90 21.73
CA LEU A 157 2.91 -0.09 20.66
C LEU A 157 3.79 0.27 19.45
N ASN A 158 3.75 1.53 19.03
CA ASN A 158 4.55 2.00 17.90
C ASN A 158 6.06 1.97 18.18
N ARG A 159 6.49 2.19 19.44
CA ARG A 159 7.90 1.99 19.82
C ARG A 159 8.34 0.54 19.69
N THR A 160 7.50 -0.41 20.09
CA THR A 160 7.79 -1.85 19.92
C THR A 160 7.90 -2.19 18.43
N ILE A 161 6.99 -1.71 17.60
CA ILE A 161 7.04 -1.89 16.15
C ILE A 161 8.34 -1.32 15.56
N LEU A 162 8.71 -0.09 15.95
CA LEU A 162 9.96 0.52 15.54
C LEU A 162 11.18 -0.32 15.94
N SER A 163 11.24 -0.81 17.18
CA SER A 163 12.34 -1.68 17.62
C SER A 163 12.43 -2.97 16.81
N SER A 164 11.30 -3.60 16.48
CA SER A 164 11.29 -4.80 15.63
C SER A 164 11.68 -4.51 14.18
N SER A 165 11.37 -3.32 13.67
CA SER A 165 11.68 -2.94 12.28
C SER A 165 13.16 -2.64 12.03
N GLN A 166 13.97 -2.51 13.08
CA GLN A 166 15.41 -2.26 12.94
C GLN A 166 16.19 -3.44 12.36
N SER A 167 15.64 -4.66 12.40
CA SER A 167 16.23 -5.85 11.81
C SER A 167 15.97 -6.01 10.30
N ILE A 168 15.13 -5.16 9.70
CA ILE A 168 14.78 -5.24 8.28
C ILE A 168 15.99 -4.85 7.42
N ASP A 169 16.26 -5.62 6.36
CA ASP A 169 17.34 -5.32 5.42
C ASP A 169 17.08 -3.97 4.72
N LYS A 170 18.07 -3.08 4.77
CA LYS A 170 17.99 -1.75 4.16
C LYS A 170 18.12 -1.80 2.65
N LYS A 171 18.76 -2.84 2.10
CA LYS A 171 19.04 -2.95 0.66
C LYS A 171 17.92 -3.66 -0.11
N VAL A 172 17.06 -4.41 0.57
CA VAL A 172 16.06 -5.28 -0.08
C VAL A 172 14.66 -4.94 0.46
N VAL A 173 13.65 -5.11 -0.38
CA VAL A 173 12.24 -5.02 0.01
C VAL A 173 11.75 -6.43 0.36
N GLU A 174 11.18 -6.59 1.55
CA GLU A 174 10.46 -7.81 1.91
C GLU A 174 9.17 -7.87 1.08
N GLU A 175 9.01 -8.94 0.31
CA GLU A 175 7.76 -9.26 -0.36
C GLU A 175 6.68 -9.46 0.71
N SER A 176 5.54 -8.77 0.56
CA SER A 176 4.41 -8.89 1.46
C SER A 176 3.80 -10.29 1.32
N SER A 177 4.32 -11.25 2.05
CA SER A 177 3.63 -12.52 2.31
C SER A 177 2.36 -12.20 3.10
N GLU A 178 1.23 -12.69 2.62
CA GLU A 178 -0.16 -12.34 2.98
C GLU A 178 -0.57 -12.61 4.45
N GLU A 179 0.38 -12.86 5.35
CA GLU A 179 0.13 -13.31 6.73
C GLU A 179 0.28 -12.18 7.75
N ARG A 180 -0.56 -11.14 7.68
CA ARG A 180 -0.79 -10.22 8.81
C ARG A 180 -2.27 -10.05 9.15
N SER A 181 -3.10 -11.01 8.79
CA SER A 181 -4.48 -11.08 9.30
C SER A 181 -4.57 -12.07 10.46
N GLN A 182 -5.22 -11.63 11.53
CA GLN A 182 -5.66 -12.40 12.71
C GLN A 182 -4.64 -12.59 13.84
N LYS A 183 -4.13 -11.48 14.39
CA LYS A 183 -4.08 -11.40 15.86
C LYS A 183 -5.01 -10.28 16.28
N SER A 184 -6.25 -10.65 16.62
CA SER A 184 -7.07 -9.81 17.48
C SER A 184 -6.33 -9.69 18.80
N ASN A 185 -5.46 -8.70 18.92
CA ASN A 185 -4.95 -8.30 20.22
C ASN A 185 -6.19 -7.86 20.99
N GLU A 186 -6.63 -8.68 21.94
CA GLU A 186 -7.64 -8.29 22.90
C GLU A 186 -7.23 -6.92 23.44
N ILE A 187 -8.08 -5.92 23.23
CA ILE A 187 -7.82 -4.56 23.70
C ILE A 187 -7.95 -4.61 25.21
N PHE A 188 -6.87 -4.92 25.90
CA PHE A 188 -6.80 -4.87 27.35
C PHE A 188 -6.62 -3.41 27.74
N ASP A 189 -7.61 -2.86 28.44
CA ASP A 189 -7.42 -1.58 29.06
C ASP A 189 -6.28 -1.69 30.09
N GLY A 190 -5.44 -0.67 30.27
CA GLY A 190 -4.29 -0.71 31.19
C GLY A 190 -4.67 -0.92 32.65
N PHE A 191 -5.97 -0.93 32.96
CA PHE A 191 -6.58 -1.24 34.25
C PHE A 191 -7.16 -2.66 34.35
N GLY A 192 -7.02 -3.47 33.30
CA GLY A 192 -7.61 -4.82 33.23
C GLY A 192 -9.12 -4.88 33.22
N LEU A 193 -9.78 -3.77 32.87
CA LEU A 193 -11.20 -3.81 32.55
C LEU A 193 -11.38 -4.39 31.14
N ARG A 194 -12.12 -5.51 31.09
CA ARG A 194 -12.82 -5.96 29.88
C ARG A 194 -13.91 -4.94 29.59
N GLU A 195 -13.57 -3.83 28.95
CA GLU A 195 -14.62 -2.95 28.47
C GLU A 195 -15.30 -3.66 27.31
N SER A 196 -16.49 -4.18 27.58
CA SER A 196 -17.44 -4.59 26.56
C SER A 196 -17.87 -3.32 25.81
N THR A 197 -17.00 -2.76 24.98
CA THR A 197 -17.41 -1.79 23.99
C THR A 197 -18.18 -2.60 22.96
N LYS A 198 -19.46 -2.89 23.25
CA LYS A 198 -20.41 -3.25 22.22
C LYS A 198 -20.33 -2.11 21.21
N LEU A 199 -19.69 -2.41 20.08
CA LEU A 199 -19.51 -1.55 18.92
C LEU A 199 -20.83 -0.95 18.40
N LYS A 200 -21.98 -1.39 18.93
CA LYS A 200 -23.34 -0.98 18.56
C LYS A 200 -23.75 0.41 19.08
N ASP A 201 -23.10 0.94 20.12
CA ASP A 201 -23.56 2.19 20.76
C ASP A 201 -22.76 3.45 20.34
N TYR A 202 -21.75 3.29 19.48
CA TYR A 202 -20.90 4.39 19.03
C TYR A 202 -21.15 4.74 17.56
N ASP A 203 -21.96 5.77 17.34
CA ASP A 203 -22.22 6.39 16.05
C ASP A 203 -20.97 7.16 15.57
N ALA A 204 -20.29 6.63 14.55
CA ALA A 204 -19.07 7.19 13.97
C ALA A 204 -19.28 8.54 13.25
N MET A 205 -20.53 8.99 13.09
CA MET A 205 -20.87 10.30 12.53
C MET A 205 -21.08 11.38 13.61
N ARG A 206 -20.97 11.03 14.90
CA ARG A 206 -21.04 12.02 15.99
C ARG A 206 -19.62 12.53 16.31
N PRO A 207 -19.37 13.84 16.19
CA PRO A 207 -18.11 14.44 16.63
C PRO A 207 -17.89 14.16 18.13
N ALA A 208 -16.66 13.83 18.50
CA ALA A 208 -16.29 13.49 19.87
C ALA A 208 -16.40 14.67 20.86
N TRP A 209 -16.47 15.91 20.35
CA TRP A 209 -16.61 17.12 21.15
C TRP A 209 -17.93 17.84 20.89
N PRO A 210 -18.60 18.36 21.94
CA PRO A 210 -19.74 19.22 21.76
C PRO A 210 -19.29 20.50 21.05
N ARG A 211 -19.80 20.72 19.83
CA ARG A 211 -19.73 22.04 19.20
C ARG A 211 -20.78 22.90 19.87
N ASN A 212 -20.39 23.70 20.85
CA ASN A 212 -21.20 24.81 21.31
C ASN A 212 -21.16 25.88 20.22
N TYR A 213 -22.17 25.89 19.35
CA TYR A 213 -22.50 27.06 18.53
C TYR A 213 -23.41 27.98 19.34
#